data_AF-A0AAP9VNX8-F1
#
_entry.id   AF-A0AAP9VNX8-F1
#
_cell.length_a   1.000
_cell.length_b   1.000
_cell.length_c   1.000
_cell.angle_alpha   90.00
_cell.angle_beta   90.00
_cell.angle_gamma   90.00
#
_symmetry.space_group_name_H-M   'P 1'
#
loop_
_entity.id
_entity.type
_entity.pdbx_description
1 polymer ?
#
loop_
_entity_poly.entity_id
_entity_poly.type
_entity_poly.pdbx_seq_one_letter_code
_entity_poly.pdbx_strand_id
1 'polypeptide(L)'
;MIDDLVKSLGRTYPALVASEIHLPSGPPTGIFEDSDTLSMSPEPGIELGFWASNQRFEDLFITFLETFPGRPTYKGGLPYQLKTKMNQSWARSQYGEPLESKGPYKTPVRGLVGGWETYRFPGMSKNINVLFKYTVEMEVEGIVFRLNETSHVGI
;
A
#
# COMPACT_ATOMS: atom_id res chain seq x y z
N MET A 1 -11.04 10.59 -1.47
CA MET A 1 -10.87 9.13 -1.35
C MET A 1 -9.47 8.73 -0.86
N ILE A 2 -8.40 8.75 -1.67
CA ILE A 2 -7.07 8.25 -1.24
C ILE A 2 -6.58 8.95 0.03
N ASP A 3 -6.67 10.28 0.09
CA ASP A 3 -6.28 11.05 1.28
C ASP A 3 -7.11 10.69 2.53
N ASP A 4 -8.41 10.43 2.36
CA ASP A 4 -9.30 10.01 3.45
C ASP A 4 -8.95 8.60 3.96
N LEU A 5 -8.58 7.69 3.06
CA LEU A 5 -8.09 6.37 3.40
C LEU A 5 -6.75 6.47 4.16
N VAL A 6 -5.78 7.24 3.65
CA VAL A 6 -4.49 7.43 4.34
C VAL A 6 -4.70 8.00 5.75
N LYS A 7 -5.59 8.99 5.93
CA LYS A 7 -5.94 9.55 7.25
C LYS A 7 -6.63 8.56 8.19
N SER A 8 -7.14 7.46 7.65
CA SER A 8 -7.87 6.44 8.39
C SER A 8 -7.02 5.22 8.77
N LEU A 9 -5.75 5.17 8.35
CA LEU A 9 -4.80 4.16 8.81
C LEU A 9 -4.76 4.11 10.35
N GLY A 10 -4.76 2.91 10.90
CA GLY A 10 -4.85 2.64 12.33
C GLY A 10 -6.28 2.53 12.89
N ARG A 11 -7.31 2.89 12.14
CA ARG A 11 -8.71 2.67 12.55
C ARG A 11 -9.14 1.23 12.28
N THR A 12 -10.11 0.73 13.04
CA THR A 12 -10.71 -0.58 12.79
C THR A 12 -11.74 -0.52 11.67
N TYR A 13 -11.99 -1.63 10.97
CA TYR A 13 -13.01 -1.71 9.94
C TYR A 13 -14.39 -1.18 10.39
N PRO A 14 -14.94 -1.54 11.58
CA PRO A 14 -16.18 -0.95 12.07
C PRO A 14 -16.13 0.59 12.20
N ALA A 15 -14.98 1.15 12.61
CA ALA A 15 -14.81 2.60 12.69
C ALA A 15 -14.74 3.27 11.31
N LEU A 16 -14.20 2.59 10.29
CA LEU A 16 -14.23 3.08 8.90
C LEU A 16 -15.66 3.14 8.36
N VAL A 17 -16.45 2.09 8.58
CA VAL A 17 -17.87 2.02 8.19
C VAL A 17 -18.67 3.14 8.85
N ALA A 18 -18.43 3.38 10.14
CA ALA A 18 -19.08 4.47 10.89
C ALA A 18 -18.64 5.87 10.44
N SER A 19 -17.49 6.01 9.77
CA SER A 19 -16.96 7.29 9.28
C SER A 19 -17.43 7.65 7.86
N GLU A 20 -18.45 6.95 7.33
CA GLU A 20 -19.01 7.13 5.99
C GLU A 20 -17.98 6.99 4.85
N ILE A 21 -16.86 6.29 5.08
CA ILE A 21 -15.94 5.91 4.01
C ILE A 21 -16.67 4.88 3.13
N HIS A 22 -16.76 5.17 1.83
CA HIS A 22 -17.39 4.25 0.89
C HIS A 22 -16.52 2.99 0.73
N LEU A 23 -16.94 1.90 1.37
CA LEU A 23 -16.30 0.59 1.33
C LEU A 23 -17.20 -0.43 0.61
N PRO A 24 -16.63 -1.51 0.05
CA PRO A 24 -17.39 -2.64 -0.44
C PRO A 24 -18.36 -3.19 0.59
N SER A 25 -19.42 -3.83 0.10
CA SER A 25 -20.33 -4.58 0.97
C SER A 25 -19.61 -5.78 1.58
N GLY A 26 -19.77 -5.95 2.89
CA GLY A 26 -19.19 -7.06 3.65
C GLY A 26 -17.82 -6.75 4.28
N PRO A 27 -17.41 -7.54 5.28
CA PRO A 27 -16.14 -7.35 5.98
C PRO A 27 -14.93 -7.73 5.09
N PRO A 28 -13.72 -7.26 5.43
CA PRO A 28 -12.50 -7.71 4.77
C PRO A 28 -12.28 -9.21 5.03
N THR A 29 -11.69 -9.91 4.06
CA THR A 29 -11.53 -11.37 4.09
C THR A 29 -10.07 -11.79 3.91
N GLY A 30 -9.68 -12.90 4.55
CA GLY A 30 -8.38 -13.53 4.34
C GLY A 30 -8.36 -14.43 3.11
N ILE A 31 -7.17 -14.78 2.63
CA ILE A 31 -6.99 -15.78 1.55
C ILE A 31 -7.31 -17.19 2.07
N PHE A 32 -7.05 -17.42 3.35
CA PHE A 32 -7.32 -18.64 4.11
C PHE A 32 -8.04 -18.30 5.42
N GLU A 33 -8.71 -19.28 6.03
CA GLU A 33 -9.45 -19.10 7.29
C GLU A 33 -8.57 -18.59 8.45
N ASP A 34 -7.31 -19.02 8.50
CA ASP A 34 -6.32 -18.67 9.51
C ASP A 34 -5.38 -17.53 9.05
N SER A 35 -5.78 -16.76 8.05
CA SER A 35 -4.96 -15.63 7.59
C SER A 35 -4.84 -14.57 8.67
N ASP A 36 -3.59 -14.28 9.01
CA ASP A 36 -3.17 -13.16 9.86
C ASP A 36 -3.52 -11.77 9.27
N THR A 37 -3.79 -11.71 7.97
CA THR A 37 -4.19 -10.49 7.28
C THR A 37 -5.51 -10.69 6.53
N LEU A 38 -6.32 -9.64 6.51
CA LEU A 38 -7.55 -9.57 5.74
C LEU A 38 -7.40 -8.46 4.70
N SER A 39 -8.09 -8.56 3.57
CA SER A 39 -8.13 -7.46 2.62
C SER A 39 -9.50 -7.24 2.00
N MET A 40 -9.68 -6.05 1.41
CA MET A 40 -10.79 -5.72 0.53
C MET A 40 -10.37 -4.70 -0.52
N SER A 41 -11.09 -4.65 -1.63
CA SER A 41 -10.79 -3.76 -2.76
C SER A 41 -11.98 -2.84 -3.05
N PRO A 42 -11.96 -1.56 -2.60
CA PRO A 42 -13.02 -0.60 -2.88
C PRO A 42 -13.11 -0.19 -4.34
N GLU A 43 -11.98 -0.16 -5.06
CA GLU A 43 -11.89 0.25 -6.46
C GLU A 43 -10.78 -0.50 -7.19
N PRO A 44 -10.81 -0.58 -8.54
CA PRO A 44 -9.72 -1.15 -9.32
C PRO A 44 -8.35 -0.55 -8.96
N GLY A 45 -7.44 -1.41 -8.53
CA GLY A 45 -6.06 -1.06 -8.18
C GLY A 45 -5.91 -0.48 -6.77
N ILE A 46 -6.98 -0.40 -5.99
CA ILE A 46 -6.96 -0.04 -4.57
C ILE A 46 -7.25 -1.28 -3.73
N GLU A 47 -6.34 -1.60 -2.81
CA GLU A 47 -6.53 -2.68 -1.84
C GLU A 47 -6.23 -2.16 -0.43
N LEU A 48 -7.12 -2.50 0.50
CA LEU A 48 -7.01 -2.18 1.92
C LEU A 48 -6.61 -3.45 2.67
N GLY A 49 -5.49 -3.43 3.37
CA GLY A 49 -4.99 -4.51 4.21
C GLY A 49 -5.29 -4.25 5.69
N PHE A 50 -5.78 -5.27 6.37
CA PHE A 50 -6.17 -5.24 7.77
C PHE A 50 -5.48 -6.34 8.56
N TRP A 51 -5.18 -6.04 9.82
CA TRP A 51 -4.77 -7.04 10.79
C TRP A 51 -5.96 -7.90 11.21
N ALA A 52 -5.87 -9.21 11.11
CA ALA A 52 -7.02 -10.09 11.29
C ALA A 52 -7.58 -10.07 12.72
N SER A 53 -6.73 -9.94 13.74
CA SER A 53 -7.17 -10.10 15.13
C SER A 53 -8.14 -9.01 15.61
N ASN A 54 -8.05 -7.80 15.06
CA ASN A 54 -8.88 -6.66 15.45
C ASN A 54 -9.43 -5.85 14.26
N GLN A 55 -9.21 -6.34 13.03
CA GLN A 55 -9.57 -5.66 11.78
C GLN A 55 -9.04 -4.22 11.71
N ARG A 56 -7.86 -3.96 12.28
CA ARG A 56 -7.21 -2.65 12.17
C ARG A 56 -6.66 -2.47 10.77
N PHE A 57 -6.98 -1.34 10.15
CA PHE A 57 -6.51 -0.97 8.83
C PHE A 57 -5.04 -0.55 8.88
N GLU A 58 -4.15 -1.33 8.27
CA GLU A 58 -2.70 -1.14 8.39
C GLU A 58 -2.02 -0.80 7.07
N ASP A 59 -2.59 -1.19 5.92
CA ASP A 59 -1.98 -1.01 4.61
C ASP A 59 -2.96 -0.50 3.55
N LEU A 60 -2.62 0.60 2.88
CA LEU A 60 -3.28 1.03 1.65
C LEU A 60 -2.37 0.77 0.45
N PHE A 61 -2.74 -0.19 -0.40
CA PHE A 61 -2.05 -0.47 -1.65
C PHE A 61 -2.70 0.28 -2.81
N ILE A 62 -1.88 0.92 -3.63
CA ILE A 62 -2.27 1.55 -4.89
C ILE A 62 -1.41 0.95 -6.00
N THR A 63 -2.04 0.29 -6.96
CA THR A 63 -1.35 -0.41 -8.07
C THR A 63 -1.44 0.44 -9.34
N PHE A 64 -0.30 0.76 -9.96
CA PHE A 64 -0.25 1.56 -11.20
C PHE A 64 0.03 0.74 -12.44
N LEU A 65 0.83 -0.32 -12.30
CA LEU A 65 1.23 -1.20 -13.39
C LEU A 65 0.68 -2.60 -13.18
N GLU A 66 0.22 -3.21 -14.27
CA GLU A 66 -0.21 -4.60 -14.29
C GLU A 66 1.03 -5.50 -14.38
N THR A 67 1.71 -5.70 -13.26
CA THR A 67 2.89 -6.58 -13.19
C THR A 67 2.53 -8.05 -13.05
N PHE A 68 1.23 -8.37 -13.09
CA PHE A 68 0.69 -9.72 -13.12
C PHE A 68 -0.63 -9.75 -13.89
N PRO A 69 -0.87 -10.76 -14.76
CA PRO A 69 -2.08 -10.81 -15.57
C PRO A 69 -3.36 -10.72 -14.74
N GLY A 70 -4.27 -9.84 -15.17
CA GLY A 70 -5.56 -9.62 -14.53
C GLY A 70 -5.49 -8.73 -13.29
N ARG A 71 -4.32 -8.23 -12.89
CA ARG A 71 -4.20 -7.35 -11.73
C ARG A 71 -4.78 -5.97 -12.06
N PRO A 72 -5.84 -5.52 -11.35
CA PRO A 72 -6.43 -4.20 -11.61
C PRO A 72 -5.43 -3.07 -11.34
N THR A 73 -5.50 -2.01 -12.16
CA THR A 73 -4.65 -0.82 -11.99
C THR A 73 -5.50 0.43 -11.73
N TYR A 74 -5.02 1.29 -10.84
CA TYR A 74 -5.64 2.54 -10.48
C TYR A 74 -5.40 3.59 -11.56
N LYS A 75 -6.47 4.30 -11.94
CA LYS A 75 -6.44 5.36 -12.97
C LYS A 75 -6.92 6.73 -12.48
N GLY A 76 -7.29 6.84 -11.20
CA GLY A 76 -7.77 8.09 -10.61
C GLY A 76 -6.66 9.09 -10.30
N GLY A 77 -7.06 10.27 -9.81
CA GLY A 77 -6.13 11.30 -9.36
C GLY A 77 -5.43 10.92 -8.06
N LEU A 78 -4.17 11.33 -7.91
CA LEU A 78 -3.37 11.00 -6.73
C LEU A 78 -3.07 12.24 -5.88
N PRO A 79 -3.16 12.15 -4.55
CA PRO A 79 -2.74 13.21 -3.64
C PRO A 79 -1.21 13.30 -3.53
N TYR A 80 -0.72 14.27 -2.76
CA TYR A 80 0.69 14.40 -2.38
C TYR A 80 1.68 14.55 -3.55
N GLN A 81 1.24 15.18 -4.65
CA GLN A 81 2.05 15.40 -5.87
C GLN A 81 2.50 14.10 -6.56
N LEU A 82 1.92 12.96 -6.17
CA LEU A 82 2.13 11.69 -6.83
C LEU A 82 1.57 11.71 -8.26
N LYS A 83 2.18 10.90 -9.12
CA LYS A 83 1.81 10.73 -10.53
C LYS A 83 1.54 9.27 -10.81
N THR A 84 0.76 8.97 -11.84
CA THR A 84 0.47 7.58 -12.25
C THR A 84 1.62 6.93 -13.02
N LYS A 85 2.62 7.70 -13.44
CA LYS A 85 3.87 7.23 -14.07
C LYS A 85 5.07 7.89 -13.40
N MET A 86 5.89 7.08 -12.75
CA MET A 86 7.03 7.48 -11.93
C MET A 86 8.08 6.38 -11.97
N ASN A 87 9.33 6.70 -11.67
CA ASN A 87 10.42 5.75 -11.47
C ASN A 87 11.22 6.10 -10.21
N GLN A 88 12.21 5.28 -9.87
CA GLN A 88 13.05 5.48 -8.69
C GLN A 88 13.75 6.86 -8.69
N SER A 89 14.28 7.28 -9.83
CA SER A 89 14.94 8.60 -9.96
C SER A 89 13.98 9.74 -9.63
N TRP A 90 12.73 9.66 -10.11
CA TRP A 90 11.69 10.61 -9.73
C TRP A 90 11.43 10.59 -8.22
N ALA A 91 11.25 9.43 -7.61
CA ALA A 91 10.97 9.32 -6.17
C ALA A 91 12.08 9.97 -5.33
N ARG A 92 13.34 9.66 -5.63
CA ARG A 92 14.51 10.26 -4.97
C ARG A 92 14.62 11.77 -5.19
N SER A 93 14.28 12.25 -6.39
CA SER A 93 14.27 13.70 -6.68
C SER A 93 13.23 14.46 -5.85
N GLN A 94 12.10 13.83 -5.51
CA GLN A 94 11.03 14.46 -4.76
C GLN A 94 11.20 14.32 -3.25
N TYR A 95 11.69 13.16 -2.79
CA TYR A 95 11.68 12.79 -1.37
C TYR A 95 13.06 12.60 -0.75
N GLY A 96 14.13 12.75 -1.54
CA GLY A 96 15.52 12.58 -1.08
C GLY A 96 15.94 11.12 -0.96
N GLU A 97 16.85 10.85 -0.04
CA GLU A 97 17.32 9.48 0.25
C GLU A 97 16.24 8.68 0.99
N PRO A 98 16.00 7.42 0.61
CA PRO A 98 15.03 6.57 1.28
C PRO A 98 15.49 6.18 2.68
N LEU A 99 14.53 5.94 3.58
CA LEU A 99 14.78 5.40 4.92
C LEU A 99 15.32 3.97 4.86
N GLU A 100 14.76 3.19 3.94
CA GLU A 100 15.15 1.81 3.66
C GLU A 100 15.01 1.58 2.15
N SER A 101 15.90 0.76 1.60
CA SER A 101 15.91 0.43 0.18
C SER A 101 16.29 -1.03 -0.02
N LYS A 102 15.61 -1.68 -0.95
CA LYS A 102 15.96 -3.01 -1.44
C LYS A 102 15.93 -2.99 -2.96
N GLY A 103 17.04 -3.37 -3.59
CA GLY A 103 17.09 -3.57 -5.05
C GLY A 103 16.29 -4.78 -5.53
N PRO A 104 16.29 -5.08 -6.83
CA PRO A 104 15.69 -6.28 -7.38
C PRO A 104 16.13 -7.56 -6.66
N TYR A 105 15.20 -8.48 -6.46
CA TYR A 105 15.46 -9.74 -5.75
C TYR A 105 14.67 -10.90 -6.33
N LYS A 106 15.14 -12.13 -6.09
CA LYS A 106 14.46 -13.35 -6.56
C LYS A 106 13.41 -13.82 -5.55
N THR A 107 12.28 -14.28 -6.07
CA THR A 107 11.20 -14.94 -5.32
C THR A 107 10.92 -16.32 -5.93
N PRO A 108 10.47 -17.30 -5.14
CA PRO A 108 10.20 -18.65 -5.65
C PRO A 108 9.15 -18.70 -6.76
N VAL A 109 8.08 -17.89 -6.64
CA VAL A 109 6.92 -17.94 -7.54
C VAL A 109 7.10 -17.04 -8.76
N ARG A 110 7.69 -15.86 -8.61
CA ARG A 110 7.77 -14.85 -9.68
C ARG A 110 9.16 -14.69 -10.29
N GLY A 111 10.16 -15.43 -9.81
CA GLY A 111 11.53 -15.24 -10.25
C GLY A 111 12.05 -13.86 -9.83
N LEU A 112 12.74 -13.15 -10.72
CA LEU A 112 13.28 -11.82 -10.45
C LEU A 112 12.15 -10.78 -10.42
N VAL A 113 11.97 -10.13 -9.27
CA VAL A 113 11.06 -9.01 -9.08
C VAL A 113 11.85 -7.74 -8.81
N GLY A 114 11.20 -6.58 -8.98
CA GLY A 114 11.82 -5.30 -8.68
C GLY A 114 12.03 -5.05 -7.20
N GLY A 115 12.54 -3.86 -6.92
CA GLY A 115 12.89 -3.41 -5.57
C GLY A 115 11.76 -2.67 -4.86
N TRP A 116 12.11 -2.05 -3.74
CA TRP A 116 11.27 -1.07 -3.06
C TRP A 116 12.11 -0.06 -2.28
N GLU A 117 11.53 1.11 -2.03
CA GLU A 117 12.09 2.17 -1.19
C GLU A 117 11.03 2.75 -0.26
N THR A 118 11.44 3.05 0.97
CA THR A 118 10.56 3.58 2.02
C THR A 118 10.86 5.04 2.30
N TYR A 119 9.82 5.86 2.37
CA TYR A 119 9.91 7.30 2.62
C TYR A 119 8.92 7.74 3.69
N ARG A 120 9.13 8.97 4.19
CA ARG A 120 8.12 9.74 4.92
C ARG A 120 7.77 10.99 4.13
N PHE A 121 6.49 11.21 3.91
CA PHE A 121 6.04 12.41 3.21
C PHE A 121 6.02 13.62 4.16
N PRO A 122 6.45 14.80 3.70
CA PRO A 122 6.31 16.03 4.47
C PRO A 122 4.84 16.27 4.87
N GLY A 123 4.61 16.61 6.13
CA GLY A 123 3.26 16.87 6.66
C GLY A 123 2.41 15.64 6.94
N MET A 124 2.90 14.43 6.65
CA MET A 124 2.24 13.17 7.00
C MET A 124 2.59 12.75 8.44
N SER A 125 1.69 12.00 9.09
CA SER A 125 1.96 11.42 10.40
C SER A 125 3.24 10.58 10.39
N LYS A 126 4.07 10.70 11.43
CA LYS A 126 5.30 9.90 11.59
C LYS A 126 5.02 8.41 11.76
N ASN A 127 3.77 8.03 11.99
CA ASN A 127 3.32 6.65 12.13
C ASN A 127 2.97 6.03 10.77
N ILE A 128 3.14 6.75 9.66
CA ILE A 128 2.89 6.25 8.31
C ILE A 128 4.20 6.29 7.51
N ASN A 129 4.52 5.15 6.91
CA ASN A 129 5.58 4.99 5.94
C ASN A 129 4.97 4.87 4.54
N VAL A 130 5.67 5.41 3.54
CA VAL A 130 5.26 5.32 2.14
C VAL A 130 6.27 4.47 1.40
N LEU A 131 5.85 3.29 0.96
CA LEU A 131 6.69 2.36 0.21
C LEU A 131 6.41 2.53 -1.28
N PHE A 132 7.44 2.86 -2.05
CA PHE A 132 7.41 2.75 -3.50
C PHE A 132 7.87 1.36 -3.87
N LYS A 133 7.03 0.64 -4.62
CA LYS A 133 7.37 -0.66 -5.19
C LYS A 133 7.76 -0.49 -6.64
N TYR A 134 8.82 -1.17 -7.05
CA TYR A 134 9.39 -1.03 -8.39
C TYR A 134 9.26 -2.31 -9.21
N THR A 135 9.27 -2.15 -10.54
CA THR A 135 9.62 -3.23 -11.48
C THR A 135 11.13 -3.47 -11.48
N VAL A 136 11.62 -4.45 -12.25
CA VAL A 136 13.07 -4.70 -12.38
C VAL A 136 13.79 -3.54 -13.08
N GLU A 137 13.07 -2.77 -13.91
CA GLU A 137 13.54 -1.56 -14.59
C GLU A 137 13.45 -0.29 -13.72
N MET A 138 13.10 -0.43 -12.43
CA MET A 138 12.94 0.69 -11.49
C MET A 138 11.76 1.63 -11.80
N GLU A 139 10.79 1.18 -12.59
CA GLU A 139 9.51 1.88 -12.77
C GLU A 139 8.61 1.62 -11.56
N VAL A 140 7.87 2.63 -11.09
CA VAL A 140 6.98 2.48 -9.93
C VAL A 140 5.76 1.65 -10.34
N GLU A 141 5.68 0.41 -9.85
CA GLU A 141 4.53 -0.48 -10.08
C GLU A 141 3.35 -0.18 -9.15
N GLY A 142 3.63 0.42 -7.99
CA GLY A 142 2.63 0.77 -7.01
C GLY A 142 3.22 1.43 -5.78
N ILE A 143 2.35 1.97 -4.94
CA ILE A 143 2.68 2.59 -3.66
C ILE A 143 1.90 1.92 -2.54
N VAL A 144 2.51 1.83 -1.36
CA VAL A 144 1.85 1.39 -0.14
C VAL A 144 1.97 2.48 0.92
N PHE A 145 0.85 2.93 1.48
CA PHE A 145 0.86 3.68 2.73
C PHE A 145 0.65 2.68 3.87
N ARG A 146 1.63 2.58 4.76
CA ARG A 146 1.71 1.54 5.79
C ARG A 146 1.81 2.16 7.17
N LEU A 147 1.05 1.63 8.12
CA LEU A 147 1.20 1.96 9.54
C LEU A 147 2.53 1.39 10.08
N ASN A 148 3.30 2.20 10.79
CA ASN A 148 4.65 1.86 11.26
C ASN A 148 4.63 0.93 12.47
N GLU A 149 3.63 1.09 13.33
CA GLU A 149 3.34 0.18 14.44
C GLU A 149 2.47 -0.96 13.91
N THR A 150 3.08 -1.89 13.19
CA THR A 150 2.35 -3.11 12.82
C THR A 150 2.12 -3.93 14.10
N SER A 151 0.95 -4.57 14.22
CA SER A 151 0.61 -5.37 15.42
C SER A 151 1.53 -6.59 15.62
N HIS A 152 2.42 -6.85 14.65
CA HIS A 152 3.35 -7.96 14.65
C HIS A 152 4.53 -7.66 15.59
N VAL A 153 4.44 -8.13 16.82
CA VAL A 153 5.64 -8.42 17.60
C VAL A 153 6.40 -9.49 16.81
N GLY A 154 7.64 -9.17 16.41
CA GLY A 154 8.48 -10.08 15.64
C GLY A 154 8.51 -11.48 16.25
N ILE A 155 8.24 -12.47 15.42
CA ILE A 155 8.55 -13.88 15.68
C ILE A 155 9.94 -14.15 15.14
#